data_AF-A0A433VHC2-F1
#
_entry.id   AF-A0A433VHC2-F1
#
_cell.length_a   1.000
_cell.length_b   1.000
_cell.length_c   1.000
_cell.angle_alpha   90.00
_cell.angle_beta   90.00
_cell.angle_gamma   90.00
#
_symmetry.space_group_name_H-M   'P 1'
#
loop_
_entity.id
_entity.type
_entity.pdbx_description
1 polymer ?
#
loop_
_entity_poly.entity_id
_entity_poly.type
_entity_poly.pdbx_seq_one_letter_code
_entity_poly.pdbx_strand_id
1 'polypeptide(L)'
;MLASQVKRKLVDGRSVAQLHKRGQQLYLQGLKFPVYISWYYFKRHDGKYEKRFVISTKALKPSTISWWGKRRWQIEGWFKTAKHRFGLHRFGQGTLLGVYRWLILSLISYVLAHWAYLSYSGANGSLPDWGEAAEIAFQTIFPPKRSVTSFTTYRTAERLATESRN
;
A
#
# COMPACT_ATOMS: atom_id res chain seq x y z
N MET A 1 11.49 10.25 10.18
CA MET A 1 11.01 11.14 9.11
C MET A 1 9.55 11.44 9.32
N LEU A 2 9.16 12.70 9.11
CA LEU A 2 7.78 13.14 9.22
C LEU A 2 7.27 13.57 7.84
N ALA A 3 5.98 13.35 7.58
CA ALA A 3 5.31 13.95 6.44
C ALA A 3 5.00 15.41 6.76
N SER A 4 5.24 16.31 5.80
CA SER A 4 4.89 17.73 5.97
C SER A 4 3.73 18.10 5.05
N GLN A 5 2.77 18.83 5.60
CA GLN A 5 1.64 19.36 4.84
C GLN A 5 2.12 20.47 3.89
N VAL A 6 1.60 20.47 2.66
CA VAL A 6 1.93 21.45 1.61
C VAL A 6 1.67 22.90 2.08
N LYS A 7 0.65 23.09 2.92
CA LYS A 7 0.23 24.39 3.47
C LYS A 7 1.09 24.88 4.66
N ARG A 8 2.02 24.07 5.17
CA ARG A 8 2.82 24.45 6.34
C ARG A 8 3.74 25.62 5.98
N LYS A 9 3.77 26.63 6.85
CA LYS A 9 4.59 27.83 6.67
C LYS A 9 5.97 27.66 7.27
N LEU A 10 6.95 28.28 6.62
CA LEU A 10 8.29 28.51 7.16
C LEU A 10 8.26 29.71 8.11
N VAL A 11 9.32 29.84 8.92
CA VAL A 11 9.52 31.05 9.75
C VAL A 11 9.56 32.31 8.89
N ASP A 12 10.10 32.22 7.67
CA ASP A 12 10.13 33.31 6.68
C ASP A 12 8.77 33.63 6.02
N GLY A 13 7.66 33.06 6.50
CA GLY A 13 6.30 33.27 5.96
C GLY A 13 5.98 32.53 4.65
N ARG A 14 6.99 32.07 3.91
CA ARG A 14 6.83 31.22 2.70
C ARG A 14 6.14 29.89 3.04
N SER A 15 5.47 29.30 2.07
CA SER A 15 4.90 27.95 2.22
C SER A 15 5.86 26.87 1.74
N VAL A 16 5.74 25.66 2.30
CA VAL A 16 6.50 24.48 1.85
C VAL A 16 6.30 24.20 0.36
N ALA A 17 5.14 24.57 -0.21
CA ALA A 17 4.84 24.44 -1.63
C ALA A 17 5.80 25.21 -2.55
N GLN A 18 6.26 26.39 -2.11
CA GLN A 18 7.08 27.35 -2.86
C GLN A 18 8.58 26.99 -2.87
N LEU A 19 8.95 25.82 -2.34
CA LEU A 19 10.33 25.37 -2.31
C LEU A 19 10.72 24.67 -3.62
N HIS A 20 11.77 25.21 -4.26
CA HIS A 20 12.32 24.74 -5.54
C HIS A 20 13.61 23.91 -5.40
N LYS A 21 14.37 24.08 -4.31
CA LYS A 21 15.59 23.29 -4.02
C LYS A 21 15.33 22.16 -3.02
N ARG A 22 15.74 20.93 -3.39
CA ARG A 22 15.66 19.74 -2.50
C ARG A 22 16.88 19.69 -1.58
N GLY A 23 16.70 19.17 -0.37
CA GLY A 23 17.77 18.94 0.60
C GLY A 23 18.19 20.19 1.38
N GLN A 24 17.44 21.28 1.24
CA GLN A 24 17.71 22.51 1.98
C GLN A 24 17.31 22.37 3.44
N GLN A 25 18.14 22.95 4.32
CA GLN A 25 17.85 23.13 5.74
C GLN A 25 16.95 24.35 5.93
N LEU A 26 15.86 24.19 6.68
CA LEU A 26 14.79 25.16 6.80
C LEU A 26 14.25 25.16 8.24
N TYR A 27 13.74 26.32 8.67
CA TYR A 27 13.02 26.45 9.92
C TYR A 27 11.51 26.49 9.64
N LEU A 28 10.78 25.53 10.20
CA LEU A 28 9.32 25.48 10.10
C LEU A 28 8.69 26.29 11.23
N GLN A 29 7.61 26.99 10.92
CA GLN A 29 6.87 27.73 11.94
C GLN A 29 6.38 26.76 13.03
N GLY A 30 6.66 27.10 14.29
CA GLY A 30 6.35 26.27 15.47
C GLY A 30 7.36 25.16 15.77
N LEU A 31 8.48 25.08 15.07
CA LEU A 31 9.54 24.10 15.33
C LEU A 31 10.84 24.81 15.74
N LYS A 32 11.37 24.51 16.93
CA LYS A 32 12.57 25.16 17.49
C LYS A 32 13.90 24.69 16.89
N PHE A 33 13.86 23.65 16.05
CA PHE A 33 15.05 23.04 15.46
C PHE A 33 14.93 23.03 13.92
N PRO A 34 16.08 23.09 13.22
CA PRO A 34 16.08 23.05 11.77
C PRO A 34 15.71 21.66 11.24
N VAL A 35 15.11 21.62 10.05
CA VAL A 35 14.77 20.39 9.35
C VAL A 35 15.21 20.45 7.89
N TYR A 36 15.53 19.29 7.34
CA TYR A 36 15.87 19.10 5.94
C TYR A 36 14.62 18.64 5.18
N ILE A 37 14.33 19.28 4.05
CA ILE A 37 13.17 18.92 3.23
C ILE A 37 13.56 18.24 1.92
N SER A 38 12.73 17.30 1.49
CA SER A 38 12.78 16.74 0.14
C SER A 38 11.35 16.48 -0.34
N TRP A 39 11.19 16.22 -1.63
CA TRP A 39 9.89 15.84 -2.18
C TRP A 39 10.05 14.84 -3.32
N TYR A 40 9.02 14.02 -3.48
CA TYR A 40 8.87 13.11 -4.60
C TYR A 40 7.47 13.23 -5.19
N TYR A 41 7.37 12.89 -6.47
CA TYR A 41 6.08 12.76 -7.14
C TYR A 41 5.55 11.36 -6.89
N PHE A 42 4.31 11.28 -6.42
CA PHE A 42 3.56 10.06 -6.24
C PHE A 42 2.50 9.99 -7.34
N LYS A 43 2.52 8.93 -8.15
CA LYS A 43 1.50 8.70 -9.17
C LYS A 43 0.26 8.15 -8.48
N ARG A 44 -0.87 8.85 -8.63
CA ARG A 44 -2.18 8.41 -8.14
C ARG A 44 -2.82 7.49 -9.20
N HIS A 45 -3.82 6.72 -8.78
CA HIS A 45 -4.55 5.78 -9.63
C HIS A 45 -5.26 6.45 -10.83
N ASP A 46 -5.56 7.75 -10.74
CA ASP A 46 -6.11 8.57 -11.83
C ASP A 46 -5.03 9.04 -12.84
N GLY A 47 -3.79 8.57 -12.70
CA GLY A 47 -2.65 8.97 -13.53
C GLY A 47 -2.05 10.33 -13.14
N LYS A 48 -2.64 11.08 -12.20
CA LYS A 48 -2.12 12.38 -11.77
C LYS A 48 -0.94 12.23 -10.81
N TYR A 49 -0.01 13.16 -10.88
CA TYR A 49 1.13 13.22 -9.96
C TYR A 49 0.86 14.15 -8.79
N GLU A 50 0.97 13.63 -7.57
CA GLU A 50 0.95 14.41 -6.34
C GLU A 50 2.36 14.68 -5.84
N LYS A 51 2.70 15.95 -5.59
CA LYS A 51 3.96 16.32 -4.93
C LYS A 51 3.82 16.10 -3.42
N ARG A 52 4.57 15.15 -2.87
CA ARG A 52 4.59 14.87 -1.42
C ARG A 52 5.88 15.37 -0.79
N PHE A 53 5.74 16.16 0.28
CA PHE A 53 6.86 16.71 1.03
C PHE A 53 7.20 15.83 2.22
N VAL A 54 8.50 15.57 2.38
CA VAL A 54 9.07 14.75 3.45
C VAL A 54 10.17 15.53 4.14
N ILE A 55 10.17 15.47 5.47
CA ILE A 55 11.14 16.18 6.31
C ILE A 55 11.96 15.20 7.15
N SER A 56 13.23 15.55 7.30
CA SER A 56 14.22 14.86 8.13
C SER A 56 14.81 15.83 9.14
N THR A 57 15.00 15.37 10.38
CA THR A 57 15.75 16.10 11.41
C THR A 57 17.26 15.96 11.24
N LYS A 58 17.70 14.95 10.48
CA LYS A 58 19.12 14.71 10.18
C LYS A 58 19.48 15.25 8.80
N ALA A 59 20.69 15.79 8.70
CA ALA A 59 21.33 16.17 7.43
C ALA A 59 21.58 14.91 6.60
N LEU A 60 20.70 14.67 5.63
CA LEU A 60 20.78 13.50 4.74
C LEU A 60 20.70 13.97 3.29
N LYS A 61 21.27 13.19 2.38
CA LYS A 61 21.13 13.43 0.94
C LYS A 61 19.64 13.51 0.58
N PRO A 62 19.20 14.50 -0.22
CA PRO A 62 17.79 14.66 -0.57
C PRO A 62 17.16 13.42 -1.25
N SER A 63 17.96 12.64 -1.98
CA SER A 63 17.55 11.35 -2.55
C SER A 63 17.20 10.33 -1.46
N THR A 64 18.04 10.22 -0.43
CA THR A 64 17.80 9.39 0.76
C THR A 64 16.51 9.82 1.47
N ILE A 65 16.32 11.12 1.70
CA ILE A 65 15.08 11.63 2.32
C ILE A 65 13.83 11.24 1.52
N SER A 66 13.89 11.38 0.19
CA SER A 66 12.80 10.95 -0.70
C SER A 66 12.57 9.43 -0.69
N TRP A 67 13.65 8.64 -0.69
CA TRP A 67 13.57 7.17 -0.70
C TRP A 67 12.94 6.62 0.59
N TRP A 68 13.40 7.09 1.75
CA TRP A 68 12.83 6.74 3.05
C TRP A 68 11.37 7.22 3.17
N GLY A 69 11.08 8.39 2.61
CA GLY A 69 9.72 8.91 2.46
C GLY A 69 8.81 7.92 1.74
N LYS A 70 9.19 7.48 0.54
CA LYS A 70 8.46 6.46 -0.22
C LYS A 70 8.26 5.18 0.58
N ARG A 71 9.32 4.69 1.24
CA ARG A 71 9.27 3.43 2.01
C ARG A 71 8.35 3.50 3.23
N ARG A 72 8.32 4.64 3.94
CA ARG A 72 7.36 4.86 5.04
C ARG A 72 5.91 4.75 4.54
N TRP A 73 5.61 5.42 3.43
CA TRP A 73 4.25 5.43 2.87
C TRP A 73 3.83 4.05 2.35
N GLN A 74 4.78 3.24 1.87
CA GLN A 74 4.54 1.85 1.50
C GLN A 74 4.18 0.99 2.70
N ILE A 75 4.90 1.15 3.81
CA ILE A 75 4.57 0.46 5.07
C ILE A 75 3.17 0.87 5.53
N GLU A 76 2.85 2.17 5.51
CA GLU A 76 1.52 2.67 5.87
C GLU A 76 0.43 2.12 4.93
N GLY A 77 0.70 2.09 3.62
CA GLY A 77 -0.19 1.53 2.60
C GLY A 77 -0.44 0.05 2.84
N TRP A 78 0.61 -0.73 3.11
CA TRP A 78 0.50 -2.14 3.46
C TRP A 78 -0.35 -2.33 4.72
N PHE A 79 -0.10 -1.59 5.81
CA PHE A 79 -0.90 -1.71 7.04
C PHE A 79 -2.37 -1.35 6.81
N LYS A 80 -2.66 -0.36 5.95
CA LYS A 80 -4.02 -0.02 5.53
C LYS A 80 -4.67 -1.17 4.77
N THR A 81 -3.98 -1.75 3.79
CA THR A 81 -4.44 -2.92 3.03
C THR A 81 -4.67 -4.11 3.96
N ALA A 82 -3.72 -4.42 4.84
CA ALA A 82 -3.83 -5.49 5.84
C ALA A 82 -5.06 -5.29 6.74
N LYS A 83 -5.26 -4.08 7.26
CA LYS A 83 -6.41 -3.74 8.10
C LYS A 83 -7.76 -3.99 7.43
N HIS A 84 -7.90 -3.63 6.16
CA HIS A 84 -9.18 -3.70 5.44
C HIS A 84 -9.39 -5.00 4.65
N ARG A 85 -8.37 -5.45 3.91
CA ARG A 85 -8.47 -6.64 3.04
C ARG A 85 -8.31 -7.94 3.80
N PHE A 86 -7.38 -7.98 4.77
CA PHE A 86 -7.19 -9.16 5.63
C PHE A 86 -8.01 -9.12 6.92
N GLY A 87 -8.91 -8.12 7.06
CA GLY A 87 -9.82 -8.03 8.19
C GLY A 87 -9.16 -7.79 9.55
N LEU A 88 -7.90 -7.33 9.58
CA LEU A 88 -7.19 -7.06 10.85
C LEU A 88 -7.88 -6.00 11.71
N HIS A 89 -8.77 -5.17 11.14
CA HIS A 89 -9.62 -4.25 11.89
C HIS A 89 -10.51 -4.96 12.93
N ARG A 90 -10.90 -6.22 12.69
CA ARG A 90 -11.87 -6.94 13.52
C ARG A 90 -11.26 -7.57 14.77
N PHE A 91 -9.93 -7.54 14.91
CA PHE A 91 -9.24 -8.10 16.07
C PHE A 91 -9.03 -7.02 17.14
N GLY A 92 -9.52 -7.30 18.36
CA GLY A 92 -9.46 -6.37 19.48
C GLY A 92 -8.02 -6.07 19.91
N GLN A 93 -7.59 -4.82 19.76
CA GLN A 93 -6.29 -4.33 20.23
C GLN A 93 -6.31 -3.89 21.71
N GLY A 94 -7.46 -4.02 22.39
CA GLY A 94 -7.65 -3.58 23.78
C GLY A 94 -7.06 -4.52 24.84
N THR A 95 -6.48 -5.66 24.46
CA THR A 95 -5.83 -6.59 25.38
C THR A 95 -4.45 -6.99 24.86
N LEU A 96 -3.51 -7.30 25.77
CA LEU A 96 -2.15 -7.71 25.41
C LEU A 96 -2.14 -8.95 24.50
N LEU A 97 -2.99 -9.94 24.79
CA LEU A 97 -3.17 -11.13 23.94
C LEU A 97 -3.71 -10.77 22.55
N GLY A 98 -4.61 -9.79 22.46
CA GLY A 98 -5.11 -9.25 21.20
C GLY A 98 -4.01 -8.62 20.35
N VAL A 99 -3.07 -7.89 20.97
CA VAL A 99 -1.91 -7.32 20.28
C VAL A 99 -0.98 -8.41 19.73
N TYR A 100 -0.69 -9.48 20.50
CA TYR A 100 0.12 -10.59 20.00
C TYR A 100 -0.53 -11.30 18.80
N ARG A 101 -1.84 -11.60 18.87
CA ARG A 101 -2.59 -12.18 17.75
C ARG A 101 -2.55 -11.27 16.52
N TRP A 102 -2.72 -9.97 16.73
CA TRP A 102 -2.67 -8.98 15.65
C TRP A 102 -1.30 -8.91 14.97
N LEU A 103 -0.20 -8.99 15.74
CA LEU A 103 1.16 -9.01 15.19
C LEU A 103 1.43 -10.28 14.37
N ILE A 104 1.02 -11.45 14.88
CA ILE A 104 1.19 -12.72 14.17
C ILE A 104 0.38 -12.72 12.87
N LEU A 105 -0.88 -12.27 12.90
CA LEU A 105 -1.72 -12.17 11.70
C LEU A 105 -1.18 -11.16 10.69
N SER A 106 -0.63 -10.04 11.18
CA SER A 106 0.07 -9.05 10.35
C SER A 106 1.26 -9.68 9.63
N LEU A 107 2.07 -10.47 10.34
CA LEU A 107 3.21 -11.17 9.76
C LEU A 107 2.78 -12.20 8.70
N ILE A 108 1.78 -13.03 9.00
CA ILE A 108 1.25 -14.03 8.06
C ILE A 108 0.70 -13.35 6.80
N SER A 109 -0.10 -12.29 6.96
CA SER A 109 -0.63 -11.51 5.83
C SER A 109 0.48 -10.93 4.96
N TYR A 110 1.56 -10.42 5.55
CA TYR A 110 2.72 -9.92 4.82
C TYR A 110 3.40 -11.03 4.01
N VAL A 111 3.68 -12.18 4.63
CA VAL A 111 4.33 -13.32 3.96
C VAL A 111 3.50 -13.80 2.79
N LEU A 112 2.18 -13.92 2.95
CA LEU A 112 1.27 -14.34 1.88
C LEU A 112 1.23 -13.34 0.71
N ALA A 113 1.06 -12.05 1.00
CA ALA A 113 1.05 -11.02 -0.04
C ALA A 113 2.41 -10.91 -0.75
N HIS A 114 3.51 -11.06 -0.01
CA HIS A 114 4.85 -11.01 -0.58
C HIS A 114 5.15 -12.23 -1.44
N TRP A 115 4.71 -13.42 -1.02
CA TRP A 115 4.80 -14.64 -1.82
C TRP A 115 4.02 -14.50 -3.12
N ALA A 116 2.76 -14.05 -3.06
CA ALA A 116 1.92 -13.82 -4.25
C ALA A 116 2.56 -12.82 -5.23
N TYR A 117 3.14 -11.72 -4.72
CA TYR A 117 3.88 -10.76 -5.53
C TYR A 117 5.07 -11.40 -6.27
N LEU A 118 5.87 -12.22 -5.58
CA LEU A 118 7.01 -12.91 -6.18
C LEU A 118 6.59 -13.95 -7.22
N SER A 119 5.48 -14.66 -6.97
CA SER A 119 4.96 -15.70 -7.85
C SER A 119 4.32 -15.16 -9.13
N TYR A 120 3.72 -13.97 -9.10
CA TYR A 120 2.93 -13.44 -10.23
C TYR A 120 3.56 -12.27 -10.96
N SER A 121 4.25 -11.35 -10.26
CA SER A 121 4.73 -10.09 -10.85
C SER A 121 6.19 -10.13 -11.35
N GLY A 122 6.86 -11.30 -11.32
CA GLY A 122 8.20 -11.47 -11.88
C GLY A 122 9.16 -10.33 -11.48
N ALA A 123 9.38 -10.12 -10.18
CA ALA A 123 10.35 -9.20 -9.56
C ALA A 123 10.92 -8.04 -10.45
N ASN A 124 10.08 -7.18 -11.02
CA ASN A 124 10.51 -6.14 -11.97
C ASN A 124 11.18 -4.91 -11.32
N GLY A 125 11.75 -5.04 -10.12
CA GLY A 125 12.48 -3.97 -9.41
C GLY A 125 11.63 -2.75 -8.99
N SER A 126 10.35 -2.72 -9.32
CA SER A 126 9.39 -1.69 -8.92
C SER A 126 8.84 -1.95 -7.51
N LEU A 127 8.32 -0.90 -6.88
CA LEU A 127 7.67 -1.03 -5.57
C LEU A 127 6.34 -1.79 -5.75
N PRO A 128 6.07 -2.85 -4.94
CA PRO A 128 4.87 -3.66 -5.10
C PRO A 128 3.60 -2.84 -4.81
N ASP A 129 2.57 -3.02 -5.63
CA ASP A 129 1.22 -2.60 -5.24
C ASP A 129 0.65 -3.64 -4.27
N TRP A 130 0.63 -3.28 -2.99
CA TRP A 130 0.15 -4.18 -1.94
C TRP A 130 -1.33 -4.53 -2.08
N GLY A 131 -2.14 -3.70 -2.76
CA GLY A 131 -3.55 -4.00 -3.02
C GLY A 131 -3.70 -5.15 -4.00
N GLU A 132 -2.98 -5.08 -5.12
CA GLU A 132 -2.96 -6.13 -6.14
C GLU A 132 -2.35 -7.43 -5.59
N ALA A 133 -1.22 -7.33 -4.88
CA ALA A 133 -0.57 -8.49 -4.27
C ALA A 133 -1.48 -9.20 -3.23
N ALA A 134 -2.26 -8.42 -2.46
CA ALA A 134 -3.24 -8.98 -1.55
C ALA A 134 -4.39 -9.67 -2.30
N GLU A 135 -4.92 -9.06 -3.37
CA GLU A 135 -5.98 -9.65 -4.19
C GLU A 135 -5.52 -10.96 -4.83
N ILE A 136 -4.32 -10.99 -5.43
CA ILE A 136 -3.74 -12.21 -5.99
C ILE A 136 -3.58 -13.29 -4.91
N ALA A 137 -3.10 -12.93 -3.72
CA ALA A 137 -2.99 -13.86 -2.60
C ALA A 137 -4.37 -14.42 -2.21
N PHE A 138 -5.41 -13.58 -2.15
CA PHE A 138 -6.78 -14.01 -1.88
C PHE A 138 -7.31 -14.96 -2.95
N GLN A 139 -7.17 -14.62 -4.23
CA GLN A 139 -7.61 -15.47 -5.35
C GLN A 139 -6.85 -16.81 -5.41
N THR A 140 -5.59 -16.82 -4.99
CA THR A 140 -4.76 -18.03 -4.97
C THR A 140 -5.13 -18.96 -3.80
N ILE A 141 -5.35 -18.41 -2.60
CA ILE A 141 -5.62 -19.17 -1.38
C ILE A 141 -7.10 -19.57 -1.28
N PHE A 142 -7.99 -18.67 -1.68
CA PHE A 142 -9.42 -18.87 -1.78
C PHE A 142 -9.81 -18.73 -3.25
N PRO A 143 -9.52 -19.76 -4.08
CA PRO A 143 -10.03 -19.74 -5.44
C PRO A 143 -11.54 -19.51 -5.34
N PRO A 144 -12.10 -18.55 -6.11
CA PRO A 144 -13.53 -18.35 -6.12
C PRO A 144 -14.13 -19.72 -6.34
N LYS A 145 -15.09 -20.13 -5.48
CA LYS A 145 -15.84 -21.37 -5.71
C LYS A 145 -16.18 -21.36 -7.19
N ARG A 146 -15.56 -22.24 -7.97
CA ARG A 146 -15.92 -22.46 -9.36
C ARG A 146 -17.42 -22.74 -9.29
N SER A 147 -18.23 -21.75 -9.60
CA SER A 147 -19.64 -21.94 -9.82
C SER A 147 -19.72 -22.76 -11.09
N VAL A 148 -19.71 -24.08 -10.93
CA VAL A 148 -20.62 -24.98 -11.63
C VAL A 148 -20.75 -24.60 -13.12
N THR A 149 -19.65 -24.52 -13.85
CA THR A 149 -19.70 -24.40 -15.32
C THR A 149 -19.58 -25.78 -15.99
N SER A 150 -19.40 -26.83 -15.18
CA SER A 150 -19.41 -28.23 -15.63
C SER A 150 -20.69 -28.96 -15.28
N PHE A 151 -21.82 -28.29 -15.03
CA PHE A 151 -23.12 -28.95 -14.80
C PHE A 151 -24.18 -28.49 -15.80
N THR A 152 -24.04 -27.29 -16.38
CA THR A 152 -24.90 -26.80 -17.46
C THR A 152 -24.61 -27.51 -18.78
N THR A 153 -23.38 -27.97 -19.01
CA THR A 153 -23.02 -28.71 -20.23
C THR A 153 -23.58 -30.12 -20.25
N TYR A 154 -23.63 -30.82 -19.10
CA TYR A 154 -24.21 -32.17 -19.02
C TYR A 154 -25.75 -32.16 -19.06
N ARG A 155 -26.41 -31.17 -18.41
CA ARG A 155 -27.88 -31.06 -18.49
C ARG A 155 -28.40 -30.70 -19.88
N THR A 156 -27.65 -29.92 -20.65
CA THR A 156 -28.00 -29.63 -22.05
C THR A 156 -27.72 -30.82 -22.97
N ALA A 157 -26.65 -31.58 -22.71
CA ALA A 157 -26.35 -32.81 -23.45
C ALA A 157 -27.36 -33.93 -23.20
N GLU A 158 -27.85 -34.10 -21.95
CA GLU A 158 -28.90 -35.07 -21.63
C GLU A 158 -30.26 -34.68 -22.25
N ARG A 159 -30.60 -33.39 -22.31
CA ARG A 159 -31.84 -32.93 -23.00
C ARG A 159 -31.83 -33.23 -24.49
N LEU A 160 -30.70 -32.97 -25.17
CA LEU A 160 -30.55 -33.23 -26.61
C LEU A 160 -30.52 -34.75 -26.93
N ALA A 161 -29.97 -35.57 -26.03
CA ALA A 161 -29.98 -37.03 -26.18
C ALA A 161 -31.37 -37.67 -25.93
N THR A 162 -32.26 -36.97 -25.21
CA THR A 162 -33.63 -37.43 -24.95
C THR A 162 -34.60 -36.98 -26.05
N GLU A 163 -34.35 -35.82 -26.67
CA GLU A 163 -35.13 -35.31 -27.80
C GLU A 163 -34.82 -36.00 -29.14
N SER A 164 -33.65 -36.64 -29.30
CA SER A 164 -33.33 -37.41 -30.52
C SER A 164 -33.85 -38.86 -30.52
N ARG A 165 -34.60 -39.25 -29.48
CA ARG A 165 -35.08 -40.63 -29.25
C ARG A 165 -36.60 -40.76 -29.25
N ASN A 166 -37.31 -39.67 -29.57
CA ASN A 166 -38.74 -39.64 -29.90
C ASN A 166 -38.92 -39.29 -31.38
#